data_AF-X6LC86-F1
#
_entry.id   AF-X6LC86-F1
#
_cell.length_a   1.000
_cell.length_b   1.000
_cell.length_c   1.000
_cell.angle_alpha   90.00
_cell.angle_beta   90.00
_cell.angle_gamma   90.00
#
_symmetry.space_group_name_H-M   'P 1'
#
loop_
_entity.id
_entity.type
_entity.pdbx_description
1 polymer ?
#
loop_
_entity_poly.entity_id
_entity_poly.type
_entity_poly.pdbx_seq_one_letter_code
_entity_poly.pdbx_strand_id
1 'polypeptide(L)'
;MEEEKSKDNAKMDLKSITEQQTCFDKNWILQLNKQESIQEFICLICKQVVNNPMEINCSQHKNMDESLIVGENCLNQFLSQNPNSCPIEPHDNCSYSQSRVAKRCINELD
;
A
#
# COMPACT_ATOMS: atom_id res chain seq x y z
N MET A 1 2.99 20.63 48.53
CA MET A 1 2.12 20.87 47.36
C MET A 1 3.06 21.11 46.20
N GLU A 2 3.10 20.15 45.27
CA GLU A 2 3.53 20.25 43.87
C GLU A 2 3.78 18.81 43.39
N GLU A 3 2.67 18.09 43.23
CA GLU A 3 2.59 16.94 42.33
C GLU A 3 2.38 17.45 40.90
N GLU A 4 2.64 16.57 39.94
CA GLU A 4 2.38 16.67 38.49
C GLU A 4 3.56 17.10 37.60
N LYS A 5 4.43 16.14 37.28
CA LYS A 5 5.01 16.02 35.94
C LYS A 5 4.91 14.59 35.44
N SER A 6 3.85 14.27 34.71
CA SER A 6 3.85 13.16 33.74
C SER A 6 2.65 13.23 32.81
N LYS A 7 2.74 14.00 31.71
CA LYS A 7 1.74 14.02 30.64
C LYS A 7 2.35 14.14 29.22
N ASP A 8 3.60 13.74 29.01
CA ASP A 8 4.26 13.92 27.70
C ASP A 8 4.64 12.61 26.96
N ASN A 9 4.40 11.43 27.54
CA ASN A 9 4.76 10.17 26.87
C ASN A 9 3.64 9.55 26.03
N ALA A 10 2.38 9.98 26.18
CA ALA A 10 1.26 9.36 25.47
C ALA A 10 1.02 9.92 24.06
N LYS A 11 1.67 11.04 23.68
CA LYS A 11 1.44 11.73 22.40
C LYS A 11 2.47 11.38 21.31
N MET A 12 3.61 10.78 21.70
CA MET A 12 4.67 10.40 20.78
C MET A 12 4.40 9.05 20.10
N ASP A 13 3.72 8.13 20.77
CA ASP A 13 3.39 6.80 20.23
C ASP A 13 2.27 6.80 19.18
N LEU A 14 1.35 7.77 19.21
CA LEU A 14 0.34 7.85 18.14
C LEU A 14 0.92 8.37 16.82
N LYS A 15 1.96 9.20 16.87
CA LYS A 15 2.59 9.76 15.67
C LYS A 15 3.46 8.72 14.95
N SER A 16 4.14 7.85 15.68
CA SER A 16 4.91 6.73 15.13
C SER A 16 4.01 5.63 14.55
N ILE A 17 2.82 5.38 15.12
CA ILE A 17 1.84 4.46 14.52
C ILE A 17 1.22 5.04 13.25
N THR A 18 1.14 6.38 13.13
CA THR A 18 0.75 7.08 11.90
C THR A 18 1.91 7.29 10.92
N GLU A 19 3.12 6.80 11.21
CA GLU A 19 4.17 6.69 10.20
C GLU A 19 3.73 5.65 9.19
N GLN A 20 2.95 6.12 8.21
CA GLN A 20 2.82 5.52 6.89
C GLN A 20 2.41 4.05 6.98
N GLN A 21 1.15 3.75 7.33
CA GLN A 21 0.68 2.38 7.21
C GLN A 21 1.02 1.85 5.81
N THR A 22 2.02 0.97 5.78
CA THR A 22 2.48 0.31 4.57
C THR A 22 1.44 -0.74 4.19
N CYS A 23 1.67 -1.39 3.05
CA CYS A 23 0.97 -2.64 2.73
C CYS A 23 1.08 -3.64 3.91
N PHE A 24 0.07 -4.49 4.06
CA PHE A 24 -0.03 -5.49 5.12
C PHE A 24 1.02 -6.59 4.93
N ASP A 25 1.65 -7.04 6.02
CA ASP A 25 2.62 -8.13 5.98
C ASP A 25 1.96 -9.41 5.45
N LYS A 26 2.45 -9.91 4.32
CA LYS A 26 1.85 -11.09 3.67
C LYS A 26 1.91 -12.34 4.55
N ASN A 27 2.93 -12.49 5.39
CA ASN A 27 3.08 -13.67 6.24
C ASN A 27 2.04 -13.69 7.36
N TRP A 28 1.59 -12.50 7.81
CA TRP A 28 0.49 -12.36 8.75
C TRP A 28 -0.84 -12.74 8.11
N ILE A 29 -1.14 -12.22 6.91
CA ILE A 29 -2.37 -12.54 6.18
C ILE A 29 -2.43 -14.05 5.83
N LEU A 30 -1.30 -14.66 5.48
CA LEU A 30 -1.20 -16.09 5.17
C LEU A 30 -1.40 -17.02 6.37
N GLN A 31 -1.47 -16.52 7.61
CA GLN A 31 -1.81 -17.35 8.76
C GLN A 31 -3.25 -17.88 8.67
N LEU A 32 -4.15 -17.10 8.06
CA LEU A 32 -5.58 -17.42 7.96
C LEU A 32 -6.06 -17.62 6.51
N ASN A 33 -5.25 -17.23 5.53
CA ASN A 33 -5.60 -17.24 4.11
C ASN A 33 -4.65 -18.10 3.28
N LYS A 34 -5.10 -18.50 2.08
CA LYS A 34 -4.26 -19.22 1.11
C LYS A 34 -3.44 -18.25 0.25
N GLN A 35 -2.33 -18.73 -0.28
CA GLN A 35 -1.47 -17.94 -1.18
C GLN A 35 -2.21 -17.48 -2.43
N GLU A 36 -3.06 -18.33 -3.00
CA GLU A 36 -3.85 -18.00 -4.19
C GLU A 36 -4.86 -16.87 -3.91
N SER A 37 -5.35 -16.75 -2.68
CA SER A 37 -6.30 -15.72 -2.27
C SER A 37 -5.70 -14.31 -2.22
N ILE A 38 -4.37 -14.20 -2.11
CA ILE A 38 -3.69 -12.91 -1.96
C ILE A 38 -2.84 -12.54 -3.20
N GLN A 39 -2.67 -13.47 -4.15
CA GLN A 39 -1.75 -13.33 -5.28
C GLN A 39 -2.04 -12.08 -6.13
N GLU A 40 -3.33 -11.78 -6.36
CA GLU A 40 -3.76 -10.60 -7.12
C GLU A 40 -3.64 -9.29 -6.34
N PHE A 41 -3.37 -9.36 -5.02
CA PHE A 41 -3.30 -8.21 -4.13
C PHE A 41 -1.88 -7.95 -3.62
N ILE A 42 -0.86 -8.43 -4.32
CA ILE A 42 0.54 -8.15 -3.97
C ILE A 42 0.98 -6.82 -4.57
N CYS A 43 1.45 -5.91 -3.73
CA CYS A 43 1.95 -4.61 -4.12
C CYS A 43 3.21 -4.77 -4.99
N LEU A 44 3.20 -4.21 -6.20
CA LEU A 44 4.35 -4.29 -7.10
C LEU A 44 5.63 -3.65 -6.52
N ILE A 45 5.50 -2.68 -5.62
CA ILE A 45 6.63 -1.93 -5.04
C ILE A 45 7.26 -2.68 -3.87
N CYS A 46 6.49 -2.98 -2.81
CA CYS A 46 7.03 -3.54 -1.57
C CYS A 46 6.84 -5.06 -1.43
N LYS A 47 6.13 -5.71 -2.37
CA LYS A 47 5.89 -7.17 -2.40
C LYS A 47 5.11 -7.72 -1.20
N GLN A 48 4.34 -6.85 -0.54
CA GLN A 48 3.41 -7.15 0.57
C GLN A 48 1.95 -7.07 0.08
N VAL A 49 0.97 -7.44 0.93
CA VAL A 49 -0.46 -7.37 0.56
C VAL A 49 -0.91 -5.90 0.57
N VAL A 50 -1.48 -5.44 -0.52
CA VAL A 50 -1.78 -4.02 -0.74
C VAL A 50 -2.70 -3.45 0.37
N ASN A 51 -2.32 -2.30 0.93
CA ASN A 51 -3.19 -1.49 1.76
C ASN A 51 -3.57 -0.22 0.98
N ASN A 52 -4.86 0.13 0.98
CA ASN A 52 -5.47 1.16 0.15
C ASN A 52 -5.05 1.07 -1.34
N PRO A 53 -5.64 0.12 -2.09
CA PRO A 53 -5.17 -0.23 -3.43
C PRO A 53 -5.37 0.86 -4.49
N MET A 54 -4.32 1.05 -5.27
CA MET A 54 -4.27 1.85 -6.49
C MET A 54 -3.91 0.94 -7.67
N GLU A 55 -4.74 0.97 -8.70
CA GLU A 55 -4.48 0.31 -9.99
C GLU A 55 -3.64 1.22 -10.89
N ILE A 56 -2.69 0.62 -11.61
CA ILE A 56 -1.90 1.27 -12.65
C ILE A 56 -2.62 1.06 -13.98
N ASN A 57 -3.13 2.15 -14.56
CA ASN A 57 -3.97 2.16 -15.75
C ASN A 57 -3.29 2.86 -16.94
N CYS A 58 -1.96 2.79 -16.99
CA CYS A 58 -1.16 3.34 -18.08
C CYS A 58 -1.47 2.63 -19.40
N SER A 59 -1.56 3.36 -20.50
CA SER A 59 -1.85 2.78 -21.82
C SER A 59 -0.78 1.81 -22.29
N GLN A 60 0.47 2.00 -21.82
CA GLN A 60 1.62 1.14 -22.04
C GLN A 60 1.42 -0.29 -21.51
N HIS A 61 0.56 -0.47 -20.49
CA HIS A 61 0.37 -1.75 -19.81
C HIS A 61 -1.00 -2.39 -20.06
N LYS A 62 -1.77 -1.87 -21.02
CA LYS A 62 -3.14 -2.33 -21.30
C LYS A 62 -3.25 -3.82 -21.64
N ASN A 63 -2.21 -4.42 -22.19
CA ASN A 63 -2.19 -5.81 -22.62
C ASN A 63 -1.47 -6.75 -21.63
N MET A 64 -1.14 -6.27 -20.43
CA MET A 64 -0.57 -7.12 -19.39
C MET A 64 -1.71 -7.84 -18.66
N ASP A 65 -1.60 -9.17 -18.58
CA ASP A 65 -2.56 -10.01 -17.85
C ASP A 65 -2.28 -10.04 -16.33
N GLU A 66 -1.20 -9.40 -15.89
CA GLU A 66 -0.78 -9.37 -14.49
C GLU A 66 -1.55 -8.31 -13.67
N SER A 67 -1.69 -8.56 -12.36
CA SER A 67 -2.27 -7.56 -11.45
C SER A 67 -1.35 -6.35 -11.32
N LEU A 68 -1.79 -5.21 -11.84
CA LEU A 68 -1.03 -3.95 -11.81
C LEU A 68 -1.45 -3.08 -10.63
N ILE A 69 -1.27 -3.60 -9.41
CA ILE A 69 -1.75 -2.98 -8.18
C ILE A 69 -0.63 -2.58 -7.23
N VAL A 70 -0.78 -1.43 -6.59
CA VAL A 70 0.15 -0.88 -5.59
C VAL A 70 -0.61 -0.30 -4.41
N GLY A 71 0.03 -0.25 -3.23
CA GLY A 71 -0.51 0.52 -2.11
C GLY A 71 -0.33 2.02 -2.36
N GLU A 72 -1.35 2.82 -2.02
CA GLU A 72 -1.31 4.27 -2.21
C GLU A 72 -0.09 4.92 -1.54
N ASN A 73 0.23 4.53 -0.31
CA ASN A 73 1.40 5.07 0.38
C ASN A 73 2.72 4.67 -0.32
N CYS A 74 2.83 3.43 -0.77
CA CYS A 74 4.00 2.97 -1.54
C CYS A 74 4.15 3.76 -2.85
N LEU A 75 3.03 4.02 -3.55
CA LEU A 75 3.02 4.81 -4.77
C LEU A 75 3.45 6.26 -4.52
N ASN A 76 2.91 6.91 -3.50
CA ASN A 76 3.26 8.29 -3.16
C ASN A 76 4.75 8.43 -2.82
N GLN A 77 5.30 7.49 -2.05
CA GLN A 77 6.73 7.45 -1.74
C GLN A 77 7.56 7.24 -3.00
N PHE A 78 7.19 6.27 -3.85
CA PHE A 78 7.89 5.98 -5.09
C PHE A 78 7.94 7.22 -6.01
N LEU A 79 6.81 7.89 -6.23
CA LEU A 79 6.72 9.07 -7.09
C LEU A 79 7.51 10.25 -6.53
N SER A 80 7.61 10.40 -5.20
CA SER A 80 8.42 11.45 -4.58
C SER A 80 9.92 11.31 -4.85
N GLN A 81 10.40 10.07 -5.04
CA GLN A 81 11.80 9.73 -5.29
C GLN A 81 12.11 9.56 -6.77
N ASN A 82 11.10 9.20 -7.57
CA ASN A 82 11.19 8.89 -8.99
C ASN A 82 10.15 9.70 -9.76
N PRO A 83 10.37 11.02 -9.93
CA PRO A 83 9.46 11.83 -10.72
C PRO A 83 9.40 11.27 -12.15
N ASN A 84 8.20 11.29 -12.74
CA ASN A 84 7.97 10.85 -14.13
C ASN A 84 8.34 9.37 -14.40
N SER A 85 8.17 8.49 -13.41
CA SER A 85 8.36 7.05 -13.59
C SER A 85 7.10 6.27 -13.22
N CYS A 86 6.84 5.17 -13.92
CA CYS A 86 5.88 4.16 -13.50
C CYS A 86 6.60 3.11 -12.62
N PRO A 87 5.91 2.49 -11.63
CA PRO A 87 6.46 1.37 -10.87
C PRO A 87 6.80 0.11 -11.70
N ILE A 88 6.30 0.02 -12.95
CA ILE A 88 6.55 -1.11 -13.86
C ILE A 88 7.78 -0.84 -14.73
N GLU A 89 7.79 0.28 -15.46
CA GLU A 89 8.92 0.72 -16.28
C GLU A 89 8.95 2.25 -16.44
N PRO A 90 10.09 2.87 -16.78
CA PRO A 90 10.16 4.33 -16.92
C PRO A 90 9.33 4.84 -18.10
N HIS A 91 8.28 5.62 -17.81
CA HIS A 91 7.55 6.41 -18.80
C HIS A 91 6.75 7.54 -18.13
N ASP A 92 6.43 8.57 -18.90
CA ASP A 92 5.63 9.72 -18.46
C ASP A 92 4.11 9.43 -18.55
N ASN A 93 3.30 10.39 -18.08
CA ASN A 93 1.83 10.39 -18.20
C ASN A 93 1.16 9.14 -17.60
N CYS A 94 1.65 8.72 -16.43
CA CYS A 94 1.08 7.60 -15.71
C CYS A 94 -0.36 7.89 -15.25
N SER A 95 -1.21 6.87 -15.29
CA SER A 95 -2.60 6.94 -14.82
C SER A 95 -2.79 5.97 -13.67
N TYR A 96 -3.35 6.46 -12.57
CA TYR A 96 -3.63 5.67 -11.37
C TYR A 96 -5.06 5.89 -10.92
N SER A 97 -5.73 4.84 -10.46
CA SER A 97 -7.06 4.98 -9.87
C SER A 97 -7.27 4.04 -8.69
N GLN A 98 -8.02 4.50 -7.70
CA GLN A 98 -8.36 3.67 -6.56
C GLN A 98 -9.34 2.56 -6.96
N SER A 99 -9.02 1.32 -6.59
CA SER A 99 -9.89 0.18 -6.85
C SER A 99 -10.82 -0.07 -5.69
N ARG A 100 -12.11 0.28 -5.86
CA ARG A 100 -13.13 0.01 -4.82
C ARG A 100 -13.37 -1.49 -4.63
N VAL A 101 -13.27 -2.27 -5.71
CA VAL A 101 -13.47 -3.72 -5.66
C VAL A 101 -12.30 -4.38 -4.94
N ALA A 102 -11.06 -4.10 -5.34
CA ALA A 102 -9.89 -4.66 -4.66
C ALA A 102 -9.87 -4.26 -3.18
N LYS A 103 -10.22 -3.01 -2.85
CA LYS A 103 -10.30 -2.56 -1.45
C LYS A 103 -11.29 -3.39 -0.63
N ARG A 104 -12.46 -3.72 -1.19
CA ARG A 104 -13.43 -4.60 -0.52
C ARG A 104 -12.88 -6.01 -0.36
N CYS A 105 -12.33 -6.60 -1.42
CA CYS A 105 -11.78 -7.95 -1.36
C CYS A 105 -10.64 -8.07 -0.33
N ILE A 106 -9.76 -7.08 -0.27
CA ILE A 106 -8.65 -7.04 0.70
C ILE A 106 -9.16 -6.93 2.13
N ASN A 107 -10.23 -6.16 2.37
CA ASN A 107 -10.82 -6.04 3.71
C ASN A 107 -11.44 -7.35 4.22
N GLU A 108 -11.69 -8.34 3.36
CA GLU A 108 -12.17 -9.67 3.74
C GLU A 108 -11.03 -10.65 4.05
N LEU A 109 -9.76 -10.22 3.90
CA LEU A 109 -8.57 -11.02 4.21
C LEU A 109 -8.10 -10.84 5.67
N ASP A 110 -8.62 -9.84 6.37
CA ASP A 110 -8.29 -9.46 7.77
C ASP A 110 -9.22 -10.15 8.79
#